data_AF-A0A1I7X995-F1
#
_entry.id   AF-A0A1I7X995-F1
#
_cell.length_a   1.000
_cell.length_b   1.000
_cell.length_c   1.000
_cell.angle_alpha   90.00
_cell.angle_beta   90.00
_cell.angle_gamma   90.00
#
_symmetry.space_group_name_H-M   'P 1'
#
loop_
_entity.id
_entity.type
_entity.pdbx_description
1 polymer ?
#
loop_
_entity_poly.entity_id
_entity_poly.type
_entity_poly.pdbx_seq_one_letter_code
_entity_poly.pdbx_strand_id
1 'polypeptide(L)'
;MESKENRKSGGENYDELDPTSNMSKDYYNDVDKDIQIENIAKSISEDDKLATKAKLNNALRKNFHKKSILLGPILLVVLVGIIVQYIYTNYYVLPLKERSLFEPLNKLEIDRKLWGQYNPQSIFLLRTCHPNSLQFGISWYDNTAEVTELRHYISDIESFQTLIGDGKSFGHHVVLDKFGNVTIHWVSIDEYWSARISVNRDPFHYGTTIGLILHLYSGNANSCFQILTANNFDELFEVKATAFKEKFENVFGLKEMGMPDIYQAMGMTALSNLLSSVSYYYGNLGAIGYYNSSSIDDHLFSLLTLSHFDIDIIKQIIRSWLGIMNKLGVLPTELQQETLDFRISQAPTIFYLINKLFTEEEYFVNESFGYNSLYPMMLKLLPVNSLQLNNILEKLEDSKVRFN
;
A
#
# COMPACT_ATOMS: atom_id res chain seq x y z
N MET A 1 -30.87 9.06 4.48
CA MET A 1 -31.84 7.94 4.53
C MET A 1 -31.20 6.84 5.37
N GLU A 2 -31.40 6.85 6.68
CA GLU A 2 -30.93 5.80 7.60
C GLU A 2 -31.71 5.89 8.91
N SER A 3 -32.17 4.76 9.44
CA SER A 3 -33.08 4.70 10.60
C SER A 3 -32.38 4.16 11.84
N LYS A 4 -32.40 4.91 12.94
CA LYS A 4 -31.88 4.47 14.25
C LYS A 4 -32.90 3.63 15.03
N GLU A 5 -32.36 2.84 15.96
CA GLU A 5 -33.06 1.84 16.76
C GLU A 5 -34.10 2.40 17.75
N ASN A 6 -35.05 1.54 18.14
CA ASN A 6 -36.01 1.78 19.20
C ASN A 6 -35.60 1.05 20.49
N ARG A 7 -35.60 1.76 21.63
CA ARG A 7 -35.78 1.16 22.97
C ARG A 7 -37.05 1.75 23.59
N LYS A 8 -37.91 0.91 24.14
CA LYS A 8 -39.07 1.34 24.96
C LYS A 8 -38.86 0.98 26.42
N SER A 9 -39.10 1.94 27.29
CA SER A 9 -39.37 1.76 28.72
C SER A 9 -40.87 1.91 28.98
N GLY A 10 -41.34 1.38 30.11
CA GLY A 10 -42.66 1.69 30.67
C GLY A 10 -42.70 1.39 32.16
N GLY A 11 -42.88 2.43 32.98
CA GLY A 11 -43.63 2.31 34.24
C GLY A 11 -45.13 2.43 33.94
N GLU A 12 -46.07 2.53 34.88
CA GLU A 12 -46.03 2.68 36.35
C GLU A 12 -47.29 1.92 36.91
N ASN A 13 -47.87 2.10 38.09
CA ASN A 13 -47.64 2.93 39.29
C ASN A 13 -48.21 2.19 40.53
N TYR A 14 -48.44 2.90 41.64
CA TYR A 14 -49.04 2.42 42.91
C TYR A 14 -50.51 2.84 43.06
N ASP A 15 -51.25 2.20 43.97
CA ASP A 15 -52.06 2.89 45.01
C ASP A 15 -52.52 1.91 46.12
N GLU A 16 -52.66 2.44 47.34
CA GLU A 16 -53.05 1.72 48.58
C GLU A 16 -54.57 1.63 48.78
N LEU A 17 -55.03 0.69 49.64
CA LEU A 17 -56.30 0.82 50.38
C LEU A 17 -56.26 0.05 51.73
N ASP A 18 -57.04 0.55 52.69
CA ASP A 18 -56.85 0.46 54.16
C ASP A 18 -57.63 -0.74 54.82
N PRO A 19 -57.84 -0.89 56.17
CA PRO A 19 -57.57 -2.17 56.83
C PRO A 19 -58.72 -2.68 57.74
N THR A 20 -58.37 -3.46 58.77
CA THR A 20 -59.20 -4.03 59.87
C THR A 20 -60.01 -5.29 59.47
N SER A 21 -59.91 -6.41 60.18
CA SER A 21 -60.16 -6.52 61.62
C SER A 21 -59.65 -7.84 62.25
N ASN A 22 -59.49 -7.79 63.58
CA ASN A 22 -59.62 -8.89 64.56
C ASN A 22 -58.62 -10.06 64.59
N MET A 23 -57.73 -9.99 65.59
CA MET A 23 -57.47 -11.08 66.55
C MET A 23 -58.65 -12.08 66.65
N SER A 24 -58.46 -13.41 66.68
CA SER A 24 -57.60 -14.13 67.62
C SER A 24 -57.56 -15.65 67.36
N LYS A 25 -56.53 -16.31 67.94
CA LYS A 25 -56.46 -17.71 68.38
C LYS A 25 -56.05 -18.81 67.37
N ASP A 26 -55.44 -19.84 67.97
CA ASP A 26 -55.08 -21.16 67.46
C ASP A 26 -54.07 -21.17 66.30
N TYR A 27 -52.74 -21.24 66.48
CA TYR A 27 -51.92 -21.69 67.62
C TYR A 27 -52.05 -23.18 68.03
N TYR A 28 -52.28 -24.06 67.05
CA TYR A 28 -51.85 -25.48 67.06
C TYR A 28 -51.89 -26.01 65.63
N ASN A 29 -50.78 -26.54 65.10
CA ASN A 29 -50.66 -27.57 64.02
C ASN A 29 -49.29 -27.58 63.28
N ASP A 30 -48.41 -26.60 63.48
CA ASP A 30 -47.16 -26.46 62.70
C ASP A 30 -45.95 -27.25 63.26
N VAL A 31 -46.21 -28.37 63.94
CA VAL A 31 -45.19 -29.23 64.58
C VAL A 31 -45.16 -30.65 63.98
N ASP A 32 -46.20 -31.05 63.24
CA ASP A 32 -46.38 -32.45 62.79
C ASP A 32 -45.91 -32.74 61.34
N LYS A 33 -45.42 -31.74 60.61
CA LYS A 33 -44.86 -31.92 59.25
C LYS A 33 -43.36 -32.24 59.25
N ASP A 34 -42.58 -31.63 60.14
CA ASP A 34 -41.12 -31.83 60.16
C ASP A 34 -40.73 -33.22 60.69
N ILE A 35 -41.54 -33.81 61.57
CA ILE A 35 -41.32 -35.15 62.12
C ILE A 35 -41.52 -36.26 61.07
N GLN A 36 -42.32 -36.04 60.02
CA GLN A 36 -42.49 -37.04 58.95
C GLN A 36 -41.31 -37.05 57.96
N ILE A 37 -40.64 -35.91 57.75
CA ILE A 37 -39.49 -35.83 56.83
C ILE A 37 -38.26 -36.50 57.43
N GLU A 38 -38.03 -36.34 58.75
CA GLU A 38 -36.86 -36.94 59.41
C GLU A 38 -36.91 -38.47 59.50
N ASN A 39 -38.10 -39.05 59.60
CA ASN A 39 -38.27 -40.51 59.73
C ASN A 39 -38.15 -41.27 58.39
N ILE A 40 -38.43 -40.63 57.25
CA ILE A 40 -38.18 -41.21 55.92
C ILE A 40 -36.67 -41.24 55.62
N ALA A 41 -35.90 -40.28 56.13
CA ALA A 41 -34.45 -40.25 55.97
C ALA A 41 -33.69 -41.36 56.76
N LYS A 42 -34.32 -41.92 57.81
CA LYS A 42 -33.74 -42.93 58.70
C LYS A 42 -33.94 -44.39 58.26
N SER A 43 -34.79 -44.68 57.27
CA SER A 43 -35.08 -46.05 56.81
C SER A 43 -34.32 -46.51 55.55
N ILE A 44 -33.51 -45.64 54.93
CA ILE A 44 -32.65 -46.03 53.80
C ILE A 44 -31.41 -46.76 54.33
N SER A 45 -31.40 -48.08 54.14
CA SER A 45 -30.28 -48.98 54.47
C SER A 45 -28.94 -48.46 53.93
N GLU A 46 -27.84 -48.72 54.65
CA GLU A 46 -26.50 -48.43 54.13
C GLU A 46 -26.22 -49.16 52.81
N ASP A 47 -26.77 -50.37 52.64
CA ASP A 47 -26.66 -51.14 51.39
C ASP A 47 -27.35 -50.43 50.21
N ASP A 48 -28.50 -49.80 50.42
CA ASP A 48 -29.19 -49.02 49.38
C ASP A 48 -28.42 -47.74 49.03
N LYS A 49 -27.80 -47.09 50.02
CA LYS A 49 -26.88 -45.96 49.77
C LYS A 49 -25.66 -46.42 48.98
N LEU A 50 -25.09 -47.59 49.30
CA LEU A 50 -23.95 -48.17 48.60
C LEU A 50 -24.31 -48.56 47.15
N ALA A 51 -25.46 -49.22 46.95
CA ALA A 51 -25.96 -49.61 45.64
C ALA A 51 -26.31 -48.41 44.75
N THR A 52 -26.88 -47.35 45.34
CA THR A 52 -27.18 -46.10 44.62
C THR A 52 -25.89 -45.37 44.23
N LYS A 53 -24.90 -45.32 45.12
CA LYS A 53 -23.56 -44.76 44.84
C LYS A 53 -22.81 -45.57 43.78
N ALA A 54 -22.94 -46.90 43.78
CA ALA A 54 -22.37 -47.77 42.75
C ALA A 54 -23.05 -47.60 41.38
N LYS A 55 -24.38 -47.47 41.34
CA LYS A 55 -25.14 -47.14 40.12
C LYS A 55 -24.75 -45.77 39.57
N LEU A 56 -24.64 -44.76 40.44
CA LEU A 56 -24.20 -43.41 40.07
C LEU A 56 -22.77 -43.42 39.52
N ASN A 57 -21.82 -44.08 40.19
CA ASN A 57 -20.44 -44.20 39.72
C ASN A 57 -20.35 -44.95 38.38
N ASN A 58 -21.15 -46.00 38.17
CA ASN A 58 -21.20 -46.68 36.87
C ASN A 58 -21.84 -45.82 35.78
N ALA A 59 -22.89 -45.05 36.06
CA ALA A 59 -23.48 -44.11 35.12
C ALA A 59 -22.52 -42.97 34.76
N LEU A 60 -21.84 -42.40 35.75
CA LEU A 60 -20.77 -41.41 35.57
C LEU A 60 -19.64 -42.00 34.73
N ARG A 61 -19.14 -43.21 35.04
CA ARG A 61 -18.10 -43.89 34.25
C ARG A 61 -18.53 -44.15 32.81
N LYS A 62 -19.78 -44.56 32.57
CA LYS A 62 -20.32 -44.79 31.21
C LYS A 62 -20.47 -43.49 30.42
N ASN A 63 -20.86 -42.39 31.07
CA ASN A 63 -20.91 -41.06 30.48
C ASN A 63 -19.50 -40.48 30.23
N PHE A 64 -18.55 -40.70 31.15
CA PHE A 64 -17.15 -40.33 30.96
C PHE A 64 -16.54 -41.11 29.79
N HIS A 65 -16.83 -42.40 29.66
CA HIS A 65 -16.34 -43.22 28.56
C HIS A 65 -16.94 -42.79 27.21
N LYS A 66 -18.25 -42.51 27.15
CA LYS A 66 -18.89 -41.94 25.94
C LYS A 66 -18.31 -40.56 25.56
N LYS A 67 -18.10 -39.66 26.53
CA LYS A 67 -17.48 -38.35 26.26
C LYS A 67 -16.01 -38.51 25.84
N SER A 68 -15.25 -39.40 26.47
CA SER A 68 -13.86 -39.73 26.12
C SER A 68 -13.72 -40.27 24.69
N ILE A 69 -14.63 -41.16 24.26
CA ILE A 69 -14.64 -41.71 22.90
C ILE A 69 -14.94 -40.63 21.83
N LEU A 70 -15.72 -39.60 22.18
CA LEU A 70 -15.98 -38.46 21.29
C LEU A 70 -14.88 -37.38 21.32
N LEU A 71 -14.20 -37.19 22.45
CA LEU A 71 -13.10 -36.22 22.60
C LEU A 71 -11.86 -36.62 21.79
N GLY A 72 -11.53 -37.91 21.70
CA GLY A 72 -10.40 -38.43 20.93
C GLY A 72 -10.35 -37.98 19.46
N PRO A 73 -11.38 -38.25 18.63
CA PRO A 73 -11.39 -37.83 17.23
C PRO A 73 -11.47 -36.31 17.06
N ILE A 74 -12.10 -35.57 17.98
CA ILE A 74 -12.10 -34.10 17.95
C ILE A 74 -10.68 -33.54 18.16
N LEU A 75 -9.96 -34.07 19.15
CA LEU A 75 -8.55 -33.74 19.38
C LEU A 75 -7.67 -34.11 18.19
N LEU A 76 -7.92 -35.25 17.54
CA LEU A 76 -7.22 -35.65 16.32
C LEU A 76 -7.45 -34.63 15.18
N VAL A 77 -8.70 -34.22 14.92
CA VAL A 77 -9.04 -33.24 13.88
C VAL A 77 -8.41 -31.88 14.17
N VAL A 78 -8.42 -31.41 15.42
CA VAL A 78 -7.74 -30.17 15.82
C VAL A 78 -6.23 -30.28 15.61
N LEU A 79 -5.61 -31.41 15.99
CA LEU A 79 -4.17 -31.63 15.86
C LEU A 79 -3.74 -31.75 14.38
N VAL A 80 -4.55 -32.42 13.55
CA VAL A 80 -4.37 -32.42 12.08
C VAL A 80 -4.54 -31.02 11.51
N GLY A 81 -5.53 -30.25 11.96
CA GLY A 81 -5.71 -28.85 11.57
C GLY A 81 -4.50 -27.97 11.92
N ILE A 82 -3.92 -28.14 13.11
CA ILE A 82 -2.68 -27.46 13.53
C ILE A 82 -1.49 -27.89 12.65
N ILE A 83 -1.35 -29.18 12.33
CA ILE A 83 -0.29 -29.68 11.46
C ILE A 83 -0.45 -29.16 10.03
N VAL A 84 -1.65 -29.17 9.47
CA VAL A 84 -1.94 -28.61 8.13
C VAL A 84 -1.68 -27.11 8.11
N GLN A 85 -2.11 -26.37 9.14
CA GLN A 85 -1.82 -24.95 9.27
C GLN A 85 -0.32 -24.68 9.42
N TYR A 86 0.41 -25.52 10.17
CA TYR A 86 1.86 -25.43 10.32
C TYR A 86 2.59 -25.70 9.00
N ILE A 87 2.19 -26.74 8.25
CA ILE A 87 2.76 -27.06 6.94
C ILE A 87 2.43 -25.93 5.94
N TYR A 88 1.18 -25.49 5.87
CA TYR A 88 0.76 -24.37 5.02
C TYR A 88 1.57 -23.10 5.34
N THR A 89 1.72 -22.78 6.63
CA THR A 89 2.46 -21.59 7.05
C THR A 89 3.96 -21.72 6.76
N ASN A 90 4.60 -22.86 7.01
CA ASN A 90 6.07 -23.03 6.85
C ASN A 90 6.53 -23.38 5.43
N TYR A 91 5.71 -24.04 4.61
CA TYR A 91 6.09 -24.42 3.24
C TYR A 91 5.51 -23.51 2.15
N TYR A 92 4.40 -22.83 2.42
CA TYR A 92 3.77 -21.93 1.44
C TYR A 92 3.86 -20.46 1.88
N VAL A 93 3.39 -20.10 3.08
CA VAL A 93 3.32 -18.68 3.48
C VAL A 93 4.68 -18.09 3.84
N LEU A 94 5.53 -18.80 4.57
CA LEU A 94 6.83 -18.31 5.03
C LEU A 94 7.85 -18.20 3.88
N PRO A 95 8.01 -19.16 2.96
CA PRO A 95 8.95 -19.03 1.84
C PRO A 95 8.58 -17.91 0.85
N LEU A 96 7.29 -17.58 0.72
CA LEU A 96 6.81 -16.39 -0.01
C LEU A 96 7.17 -15.07 0.72
N LYS A 97 7.39 -15.11 2.03
CA LYS A 97 7.81 -13.96 2.87
C LYS A 97 9.29 -13.92 3.18
N GLU A 98 10.04 -15.00 2.92
CA GLU A 98 11.48 -15.02 3.14
C GLU A 98 12.21 -14.18 2.08
N ARG A 99 13.19 -13.41 2.57
CA ARG A 99 13.82 -12.31 1.85
C ARG A 99 14.51 -12.73 0.54
N SER A 100 14.61 -11.71 -0.31
CA SER A 100 15.27 -11.67 -1.61
C SER A 100 16.51 -12.54 -1.76
N LEU A 101 16.66 -13.06 -2.97
CA LEU A 101 17.86 -13.74 -3.46
C LEU A 101 18.99 -12.77 -3.78
N PHE A 102 18.67 -11.50 -3.98
CA PHE A 102 19.62 -10.43 -4.25
C PHE A 102 19.85 -9.61 -2.98
N GLU A 103 21.02 -8.97 -2.91
CA GLU A 103 21.29 -8.08 -1.78
C GLU A 103 20.27 -6.93 -1.75
N PRO A 104 19.83 -6.49 -0.56
CA PRO A 104 18.88 -5.39 -0.45
C PRO A 104 19.45 -4.13 -1.11
N LEU A 105 18.57 -3.31 -1.71
CA LEU A 105 18.85 -2.04 -2.43
C LEU A 105 19.65 -0.97 -1.64
N ASN A 106 20.09 -1.30 -0.44
CA ASN A 106 20.96 -0.51 0.41
C ASN A 106 22.33 -0.23 -0.24
N LYS A 107 22.83 -1.12 -1.11
CA LYS A 107 24.12 -0.99 -1.82
C LYS A 107 24.08 -0.28 -3.18
N LEU A 108 22.91 0.04 -3.72
CA LEU A 108 22.85 0.83 -4.96
C LEU A 108 23.42 2.24 -4.71
N GLU A 109 24.24 2.74 -5.64
CA GLU A 109 24.65 4.15 -5.74
C GLU A 109 23.47 5.04 -6.20
N ILE A 110 22.34 4.94 -5.49
CA ILE A 110 21.27 5.94 -5.57
C ILE A 110 21.76 7.14 -4.75
N ASP A 111 21.77 8.33 -5.32
CA ASP A 111 21.98 9.54 -4.53
C ASP A 111 20.80 9.73 -3.56
N ARG A 112 21.03 9.32 -2.31
CA ARG A 112 20.02 9.37 -1.23
C ARG A 112 19.74 10.79 -0.74
N LYS A 113 20.47 11.79 -1.25
CA LYS A 113 20.31 13.20 -0.89
C LYS A 113 19.51 13.99 -1.93
N LEU A 114 19.44 13.48 -3.16
CA LEU A 114 18.72 14.11 -4.25
C LEU A 114 17.20 14.14 -3.97
N TRP A 115 16.62 15.32 -4.11
CA TRP A 115 15.20 15.59 -3.88
C TRP A 115 14.39 15.51 -5.16
N GLY A 116 13.33 14.68 -5.15
CA GLY A 116 12.38 14.55 -6.25
C GLY A 116 10.94 14.31 -5.79
N GLN A 117 10.01 14.26 -6.74
CA GLN A 117 8.59 14.08 -6.48
C GLN A 117 8.20 12.60 -6.41
N TYR A 118 8.80 11.87 -5.48
CA TYR A 118 8.67 10.40 -5.41
C TYR A 118 7.38 9.90 -4.72
N ASN A 119 6.28 10.66 -4.81
CA ASN A 119 4.96 10.28 -4.31
C ASN A 119 3.86 10.79 -5.25
N PRO A 120 3.36 9.94 -6.18
CA PRO A 120 2.38 10.35 -7.19
C PRO A 120 0.94 10.43 -6.68
N GLN A 121 0.67 10.09 -5.41
CA GLN A 121 -0.69 10.16 -4.84
C GLN A 121 -1.01 11.55 -4.28
N SER A 122 -0.02 12.22 -3.69
CA SER A 122 -0.13 13.60 -3.21
C SER A 122 -0.03 14.60 -4.35
N ILE A 123 -0.77 15.70 -4.27
CA ILE A 123 -0.76 16.73 -5.34
C ILE A 123 0.65 17.29 -5.55
N PHE A 124 1.37 17.54 -4.46
CA PHE A 124 2.78 17.87 -4.50
C PHE A 124 3.47 17.48 -3.19
N LEU A 125 4.42 16.55 -3.29
CA LEU A 125 5.27 16.13 -2.18
C LEU A 125 6.69 15.85 -2.69
N LEU A 126 7.66 16.59 -2.15
CA LEU A 126 9.09 16.37 -2.35
C LEU A 126 9.66 15.51 -1.23
N ARG A 127 10.52 14.57 -1.60
CA ARG A 127 11.27 13.72 -0.68
C ARG A 127 12.59 13.26 -1.30
N THR A 128 13.46 12.67 -0.49
CA THR A 128 14.66 11.95 -0.97
C THR A 128 14.41 10.44 -1.02
N CYS A 129 15.27 9.72 -1.72
CA CYS A 129 15.27 8.25 -1.81
C CYS A 129 15.93 7.59 -0.58
N HIS A 130 15.51 8.04 0.60
CA HIS A 130 15.98 7.57 1.90
C HIS A 130 14.84 6.94 2.71
N PRO A 131 15.09 5.87 3.51
CA PRO A 131 14.09 5.28 4.41
C PRO A 131 13.49 6.30 5.37
N ASN A 132 14.35 7.03 6.09
CA ASN A 132 13.96 8.08 7.03
C ASN A 132 13.94 9.45 6.32
N SER A 133 13.41 9.51 5.09
CA SER A 133 13.40 10.74 4.29
C SER A 133 12.69 11.87 5.02
N LEU A 134 13.28 13.04 4.93
CA LEU A 134 12.61 14.31 5.12
C LEU A 134 11.57 14.49 3.99
N GLN A 135 10.41 15.04 4.28
CA GLN A 135 9.33 15.23 3.31
C GLN A 135 8.78 16.66 3.41
N PHE A 136 8.57 17.29 2.27
CA PHE A 136 7.88 18.56 2.13
C PHE A 136 6.64 18.36 1.27
N GLY A 137 5.48 18.80 1.74
CA GLY A 137 4.25 18.74 0.95
C GLY A 137 3.40 19.98 1.19
N ILE A 138 2.43 20.19 0.31
CA ILE A 138 1.45 21.27 0.46
C ILE A 138 0.03 20.69 0.54
N SER A 139 -0.83 21.40 1.25
CA SER A 139 -2.28 21.22 1.17
C SER A 139 -2.94 22.58 1.08
N TRP A 140 -4.17 22.66 0.59
CA TRP A 140 -4.94 23.90 0.67
C TRP A 140 -6.43 23.64 0.81
N TYR A 141 -7.17 24.67 1.21
CA TYR A 141 -8.61 24.59 1.42
C TYR A 141 -9.28 25.94 1.17
N ASP A 142 -10.59 25.94 0.92
CA ASP A 142 -11.39 27.17 0.94
C ASP A 142 -11.66 27.60 2.39
N ASN A 143 -11.06 28.71 2.80
CA ASN A 143 -11.20 29.31 4.12
C ASN A 143 -12.48 30.16 4.25
N THR A 144 -13.32 30.21 3.21
CA THR A 144 -14.64 30.89 3.22
C THR A 144 -15.83 29.92 3.25
N ALA A 145 -15.60 28.62 3.00
CA ALA A 145 -16.64 27.60 3.07
C ALA A 145 -16.99 27.23 4.53
N GLU A 146 -18.28 27.01 4.81
CA GLU A 146 -18.75 26.47 6.10
C GLU A 146 -18.24 25.05 6.36
N VAL A 147 -17.99 24.29 5.29
CA VAL A 147 -17.38 22.94 5.33
C VAL A 147 -16.02 23.02 4.65
N THR A 148 -14.97 22.82 5.44
CA THR A 148 -13.59 22.82 4.94
C THR A 148 -13.30 21.57 4.12
N GLU A 149 -13.17 21.73 2.80
CA GLU A 149 -12.59 20.69 1.95
C GLU A 149 -11.07 20.88 1.84
N LEU A 150 -10.30 19.95 2.38
CA LEU A 150 -8.84 19.94 2.26
C LEU A 150 -8.41 19.23 0.97
N ARG A 151 -7.56 19.87 0.18
CA ARG A 151 -6.83 19.28 -0.94
C ARG A 151 -5.48 18.79 -0.46
N HIS A 152 -5.21 17.50 -0.62
CA HIS A 152 -3.90 16.91 -0.33
C HIS A 152 -3.49 15.86 -1.37
N TYR A 153 -4.45 15.08 -1.85
CA TYR A 153 -4.27 14.02 -2.84
C TYR A 153 -4.82 14.43 -4.21
N ILE A 154 -4.31 13.82 -5.28
CA ILE A 154 -4.79 14.09 -6.65
C ILE A 154 -6.27 13.68 -6.81
N SER A 155 -6.79 12.80 -5.96
CA SER A 155 -8.23 12.47 -5.87
C SER A 155 -9.12 13.64 -5.47
N ASP A 156 -8.56 14.69 -4.87
CA ASP A 156 -9.34 15.76 -4.23
C ASP A 156 -9.63 16.93 -5.20
N ILE A 157 -9.02 16.92 -6.39
CA ILE A 157 -8.98 18.01 -7.38
C ILE A 157 -9.55 17.57 -8.74
N GLU A 158 -9.94 18.53 -9.58
CA GLU A 158 -10.56 18.26 -10.88
C GLU A 158 -9.53 17.89 -11.96
N SER A 159 -8.37 18.55 -11.96
CA SER A 159 -7.31 18.26 -12.93
C SER A 159 -5.92 18.56 -12.36
N PHE A 160 -4.98 17.65 -12.64
CA PHE A 160 -3.55 17.79 -12.35
C PHE A 160 -2.76 17.54 -13.63
N GLN A 161 -1.79 18.41 -13.94
CA GLN A 161 -0.89 18.24 -15.07
C GLN A 161 0.53 18.72 -14.73
N THR A 162 1.53 17.85 -14.90
CA THR A 162 2.93 18.28 -15.04
C THR A 162 3.16 18.73 -16.48
N LEU A 163 3.28 20.04 -16.73
CA LEU A 163 3.52 20.59 -18.07
C LEU A 163 4.94 20.32 -18.57
N ILE A 164 5.92 20.42 -17.67
CA ILE A 164 7.31 20.04 -17.92
C ILE A 164 7.95 19.62 -16.59
N GLY A 165 8.74 18.55 -16.61
CA GLY A 165 9.50 18.10 -15.45
C GLY A 165 10.17 16.75 -15.69
N ASP A 166 11.28 16.52 -15.00
CA ASP A 166 12.04 15.26 -15.05
C ASP A 166 11.72 14.29 -13.89
N GLY A 167 10.78 14.67 -13.02
CA GLY A 167 10.38 13.94 -11.81
C GLY A 167 11.40 13.97 -10.67
N LYS A 168 12.66 14.37 -10.94
CA LYS A 168 13.81 14.19 -10.04
C LYS A 168 14.60 15.45 -9.74
N SER A 169 14.45 16.53 -10.52
CA SER A 169 15.23 17.75 -10.32
C SER A 169 14.53 19.07 -10.65
N PHE A 170 13.39 19.03 -11.36
CA PHE A 170 12.48 20.17 -11.47
C PHE A 170 11.07 19.74 -11.94
N GLY A 171 10.10 20.63 -11.76
CA GLY A 171 8.76 20.45 -12.33
C GLY A 171 7.92 21.71 -12.32
N HIS A 172 7.04 21.81 -13.32
CA HIS A 172 5.95 22.79 -13.41
C HIS A 172 4.63 22.02 -13.41
N HIS A 173 3.90 22.11 -12.30
CA HIS A 173 2.57 21.53 -12.15
C HIS A 173 1.52 22.63 -12.24
N VAL A 174 0.44 22.32 -12.94
CA VAL A 174 -0.79 23.12 -12.98
C VAL A 174 -1.92 22.28 -12.41
N VAL A 175 -2.62 22.86 -11.46
CA VAL A 175 -3.76 22.26 -10.78
C VAL A 175 -4.98 23.12 -11.04
N LEU A 176 -6.01 22.50 -11.59
CA LEU A 176 -7.34 23.11 -11.70
C LEU A 176 -8.18 22.58 -10.54
N ASP A 177 -8.61 23.49 -9.68
CA ASP A 177 -9.47 23.23 -8.52
C ASP A 177 -10.58 24.28 -8.53
N LYS A 178 -11.78 23.87 -8.12
CA LYS A 178 -13.02 24.65 -8.21
C LYS A 178 -13.01 26.00 -7.49
N PHE A 179 -12.00 26.28 -6.67
CA PHE A 179 -11.86 27.53 -5.92
C PHE A 179 -10.73 28.46 -6.45
N GLY A 180 -9.90 27.97 -7.37
CA GLY A 180 -8.77 28.71 -7.95
C GLY A 180 -7.67 27.79 -8.49
N ASN A 181 -6.93 28.28 -9.49
CA ASN A 181 -5.88 27.51 -10.15
C ASN A 181 -4.56 27.64 -9.38
N VAL A 182 -3.97 26.52 -8.99
CA VAL A 182 -2.69 26.49 -8.27
C VAL A 182 -1.59 26.06 -9.24
N THR A 183 -0.57 26.89 -9.38
CA THR A 183 0.64 26.57 -10.14
C THR A 183 1.81 26.38 -9.18
N ILE A 184 2.61 25.34 -9.44
CA ILE A 184 3.70 24.91 -8.58
C ILE A 184 4.92 24.75 -9.46
N HIS A 185 5.91 25.63 -9.29
CA HIS A 185 7.24 25.47 -9.89
C HIS A 185 8.18 25.00 -8.79
N TRP A 186 8.96 23.96 -9.04
CA TRP A 186 10.01 23.53 -8.11
C TRP A 186 11.27 23.15 -8.84
N VAL A 187 12.38 23.19 -8.11
CA VAL A 187 13.70 22.88 -8.63
C VAL A 187 14.64 22.42 -7.51
N SER A 188 15.52 21.47 -7.79
CA SER A 188 16.56 20.99 -6.87
C SER A 188 17.97 20.99 -7.48
N ILE A 189 18.95 21.28 -6.62
CA ILE A 189 20.39 21.12 -6.87
C ILE A 189 20.93 20.35 -5.67
N ASP A 190 21.53 19.19 -5.92
CA ASP A 190 22.15 18.35 -4.90
C ASP A 190 21.21 18.11 -3.70
N GLU A 191 21.55 18.63 -2.52
CA GLU A 191 20.80 18.50 -1.27
C GLU A 191 19.72 19.59 -1.08
N TYR A 192 19.66 20.58 -1.96
CA TYR A 192 18.84 21.78 -1.86
C TYR A 192 17.68 21.77 -2.85
N TRP A 193 16.57 22.39 -2.46
CA TRP A 193 15.44 22.65 -3.36
C TRP A 193 14.75 23.97 -3.03
N SER A 194 14.00 24.47 -4.00
CA SER A 194 13.11 25.61 -3.84
C SER A 194 11.80 25.35 -4.57
N ALA A 195 10.69 25.85 -4.03
CA ALA A 195 9.37 25.73 -4.62
C ALA A 195 8.65 27.09 -4.57
N ARG A 196 8.13 27.50 -5.72
CA ARG A 196 7.28 28.68 -5.89
C ARG A 196 5.85 28.21 -6.14
N ILE A 197 4.98 28.46 -5.18
CA ILE A 197 3.54 28.23 -5.29
C ILE A 197 2.89 29.55 -5.69
N SER A 198 2.05 29.54 -6.71
CA SER A 198 1.30 30.72 -7.15
C SER A 198 -0.17 30.35 -7.36
N VAL A 199 -1.06 31.10 -6.72
CA VAL A 199 -2.51 30.87 -6.79
C VAL A 199 -3.11 31.94 -7.68
N ASN A 200 -3.57 31.54 -8.86
CA ASN A 200 -4.28 32.43 -9.77
C ASN A 200 -5.79 32.25 -9.57
N ARG A 201 -6.50 33.34 -9.28
CA ARG A 201 -7.95 33.29 -9.05
C ARG A 201 -8.65 33.22 -10.39
N ASP A 202 -9.58 32.29 -10.51
CA ASP A 202 -10.54 32.29 -11.61
C ASP A 202 -11.44 33.54 -11.48
N PRO A 203 -11.61 34.36 -12.54
CA PRO A 203 -12.58 35.46 -12.59
C PRO A 203 -14.02 35.09 -12.22
N PHE A 204 -14.42 33.82 -12.24
CA PHE A 204 -15.76 33.40 -11.83
C PHE A 204 -15.93 33.20 -10.32
N HIS A 205 -14.84 33.19 -9.54
CA HIS A 205 -14.83 32.87 -8.10
C HIS A 205 -14.49 34.08 -7.20
N TYR A 206 -15.06 35.26 -7.48
CA TYR A 206 -14.89 36.46 -6.64
C TYR A 206 -15.47 36.27 -5.23
N GLY A 207 -14.61 35.91 -4.27
CA GLY A 207 -14.94 35.87 -2.85
C GLY A 207 -14.18 34.80 -2.05
N THR A 208 -13.70 33.75 -2.71
CA THR A 208 -12.98 32.65 -2.04
C THR A 208 -11.63 33.13 -1.51
N THR A 209 -11.24 32.59 -0.35
CA THR A 209 -9.90 32.79 0.24
C THR A 209 -9.25 31.43 0.42
N ILE A 210 -8.20 31.15 -0.36
CA ILE A 210 -7.49 29.87 -0.27
C ILE A 210 -6.51 29.92 0.89
N GLY A 211 -6.72 29.03 1.88
CA GLY A 211 -5.77 28.78 2.95
C GLY A 211 -4.70 27.78 2.48
N LEU A 212 -3.44 28.21 2.39
CA LEU A 212 -2.30 27.35 2.06
C LEU A 212 -1.67 26.79 3.34
N ILE A 213 -1.44 25.48 3.37
CA ILE A 213 -0.73 24.78 4.46
C ILE A 213 0.54 24.16 3.90
N LEU A 214 1.67 24.48 4.52
CA LEU A 214 2.99 23.93 4.20
C LEU A 214 3.36 22.90 5.25
N HIS A 215 3.60 21.65 4.82
CA HIS A 215 3.88 20.52 5.71
C HIS A 215 5.34 20.10 5.59
N LEU A 216 6.01 19.98 6.74
CA LEU A 216 7.37 19.48 6.84
C LEU A 216 7.35 18.28 7.79
N TYR A 217 7.68 17.09 7.29
CA TYR A 217 7.72 15.85 8.06
C TYR A 217 9.13 15.26 8.07
N SER A 218 9.61 14.83 9.23
CA SER A 218 10.88 14.13 9.37
C SER A 218 10.69 12.76 10.00
N GLY A 219 11.21 11.71 9.34
CA GLY A 219 11.35 10.38 9.93
C GLY A 219 12.52 10.25 10.92
N ASN A 220 13.27 11.33 11.21
CA ASN A 220 14.42 11.32 12.11
C ASN A 220 14.49 12.61 12.94
N ALA A 221 14.66 12.49 14.26
CA ALA A 221 14.78 13.62 15.18
C ALA A 221 16.01 14.51 14.92
N ASN A 222 17.04 13.97 14.23
CA ASN A 222 18.27 14.69 13.91
C ASN A 222 18.23 15.46 12.57
N SER A 223 17.13 15.38 11.81
CA SER A 223 17.00 16.13 10.55
C SER A 223 16.85 17.63 10.81
N CYS A 224 17.46 18.46 9.97
CA CYS A 224 17.35 19.91 10.03
C CYS A 224 17.03 20.45 8.63
N PHE A 225 16.23 21.54 8.57
CA PHE A 225 16.05 22.33 7.36
C PHE A 225 16.86 23.62 7.48
N GLN A 226 17.71 23.90 6.49
CA GLN A 226 18.35 25.20 6.33
C GLN A 226 17.65 25.96 5.20
N ILE A 227 17.04 27.09 5.52
CA ILE A 227 16.50 28.00 4.50
C ILE A 227 17.67 28.77 3.89
N LEU A 228 17.85 28.63 2.58
CA LEU A 228 18.81 29.42 1.80
C LEU A 228 18.04 30.34 0.85
N THR A 229 18.21 31.65 1.02
CA THR A 229 17.71 32.65 0.06
C THR A 229 18.67 32.76 -1.11
N ALA A 230 18.27 32.22 -2.26
CA ALA A 230 19.03 32.27 -3.50
C ALA A 230 18.21 32.99 -4.59
N ASN A 231 18.81 34.01 -5.22
CA ASN A 231 18.12 34.92 -6.15
C ASN A 231 18.05 34.41 -7.60
N ASN A 232 18.29 33.11 -7.81
CA ASN A 232 18.54 32.47 -9.10
C ASN A 232 17.56 31.32 -9.42
N PHE A 233 16.37 31.32 -8.79
CA PHE A 233 15.32 30.32 -9.06
C PHE A 233 14.97 30.24 -10.56
N ASP A 234 14.69 31.39 -11.18
CA ASP A 234 14.23 31.45 -12.58
C ASP A 234 15.32 31.01 -13.57
N GLU A 235 16.56 31.45 -13.36
CA GLU A 235 17.74 31.03 -14.13
C GLU A 235 17.93 29.51 -14.06
N LEU A 236 17.91 28.95 -12.84
CA LEU A 236 18.10 27.53 -12.59
C LEU A 236 16.96 26.67 -13.17
N PHE A 237 15.72 27.15 -13.07
CA PHE A 237 14.56 26.50 -13.64
C PHE A 237 14.66 26.47 -15.18
N GLU A 238 14.99 27.59 -15.82
CA GLU A 238 15.14 27.66 -17.28
C GLU A 238 16.32 26.84 -17.80
N VAL A 239 17.44 26.76 -17.06
CA VAL A 239 18.57 25.88 -17.42
C VAL A 239 18.12 24.41 -17.49
N LYS A 240 17.39 23.92 -16.48
CA LYS A 240 16.89 22.53 -16.47
C LYS A 240 15.77 22.30 -17.48
N ALA A 241 14.84 23.24 -17.62
CA ALA A 241 13.76 23.18 -18.59
C ALA A 241 14.30 23.16 -20.03
N THR A 242 15.36 23.92 -20.32
CA THR A 242 16.04 23.92 -21.62
C THR A 242 16.75 22.60 -21.87
N ALA A 243 17.57 22.12 -20.92
CA ALA A 243 18.23 20.83 -21.04
C ALA A 243 17.25 19.66 -21.21
N PHE A 244 16.07 19.71 -20.57
CA PHE A 244 15.00 18.74 -20.78
C PHE A 244 14.41 18.80 -22.19
N LYS A 245 14.10 20.01 -22.70
CA LYS A 245 13.57 20.21 -24.07
C LYS A 245 14.56 19.73 -25.13
N GLU A 246 15.84 20.05 -24.97
CA GLU A 246 16.92 19.58 -25.85
C GLU A 246 17.04 18.06 -25.82
N LYS A 247 17.06 17.45 -24.63
CA LYS A 247 17.07 15.99 -24.47
C LYS A 247 15.83 15.34 -25.10
N PHE A 248 14.65 15.93 -24.92
CA PHE A 248 13.39 15.45 -25.49
C PHE A 248 13.45 15.44 -27.03
N GLU A 249 13.87 16.56 -27.65
CA GLU A 249 13.99 16.63 -29.10
C GLU A 249 15.08 15.67 -29.62
N ASN A 250 16.22 15.54 -28.94
CA ASN A 250 17.26 14.57 -29.31
C ASN A 250 16.81 13.10 -29.24
N VAL A 251 15.80 12.78 -28.43
CA VAL A 251 15.28 11.40 -28.27
C VAL A 251 14.10 11.12 -29.20
N PHE A 252 13.21 12.09 -29.42
CA PHE A 252 11.94 11.87 -30.14
C PHE A 252 11.86 12.56 -31.51
N GLY A 253 12.73 13.55 -31.81
CA GLY A 253 12.84 14.20 -33.12
C GLY A 253 11.54 14.85 -33.65
N LEU A 254 10.60 15.21 -32.77
CA LEU A 254 9.25 15.60 -33.20
C LEU A 254 9.24 16.89 -34.03
N LYS A 255 10.13 17.84 -33.73
CA LYS A 255 10.29 19.07 -34.51
C LYS A 255 10.97 18.79 -35.85
N GLU A 256 11.96 17.91 -35.90
CA GLU A 256 12.59 17.47 -37.16
C GLU A 256 11.59 16.73 -38.07
N MET A 257 10.70 15.92 -37.49
CA MET A 257 9.57 15.27 -38.19
C MET A 257 8.47 16.26 -38.64
N GLY A 258 8.60 17.55 -38.36
CA GLY A 258 7.63 18.58 -38.74
C GLY A 258 6.31 18.53 -37.98
N MET A 259 6.29 17.94 -36.78
CA MET A 259 5.07 17.90 -35.96
C MET A 259 4.69 19.30 -35.47
N PRO A 260 3.42 19.72 -35.59
CA PRO A 260 2.92 20.97 -35.00
C PRO A 260 3.27 21.13 -33.52
N ASP A 261 3.54 22.37 -33.09
CA ASP A 261 3.97 22.72 -31.72
C ASP A 261 3.05 22.16 -30.63
N ILE A 262 1.75 22.05 -30.90
CA ILE A 262 0.77 21.45 -29.98
C ILE A 262 1.07 19.97 -29.70
N TYR A 263 1.50 19.19 -30.70
CA TYR A 263 1.85 17.78 -30.50
C TYR A 263 3.20 17.62 -29.80
N GLN A 264 4.16 18.50 -30.07
CA GLN A 264 5.43 18.57 -29.31
C GLN A 264 5.14 18.85 -27.82
N ALA A 265 4.28 19.84 -27.54
CA ALA A 265 3.87 20.18 -26.17
C ALA A 265 3.09 19.05 -25.48
N MET A 266 2.17 18.38 -26.19
CA MET A 266 1.47 17.20 -25.69
C MET A 266 2.44 16.04 -25.38
N GLY A 267 3.42 15.77 -26.23
CA GLY A 267 4.44 14.74 -26.01
C GLY A 267 5.31 15.03 -24.78
N MET A 268 5.80 16.27 -24.65
CA MET A 268 6.55 16.69 -23.46
C MET A 268 5.71 16.59 -22.18
N THR A 269 4.44 17.01 -22.24
CA THR A 269 3.50 16.93 -21.11
C THR A 269 3.25 15.46 -20.72
N ALA A 270 2.97 14.59 -21.68
CA ALA A 270 2.74 13.16 -21.43
C ALA A 270 3.96 12.48 -20.79
N LEU A 271 5.16 12.72 -21.31
CA LEU A 271 6.41 12.23 -20.72
C LEU A 271 6.65 12.80 -19.32
N SER A 272 6.38 14.08 -19.10
CA SER A 272 6.58 14.73 -17.79
C SER A 272 5.64 14.17 -16.72
N ASN A 273 4.37 13.90 -17.06
CA ASN A 273 3.43 13.23 -16.16
C ASN A 273 3.86 11.78 -15.87
N LEU A 274 4.39 11.08 -16.87
CA LEU A 274 4.94 9.73 -16.70
C LEU A 274 6.17 9.73 -15.78
N LEU A 275 7.10 10.68 -15.93
CA LEU A 275 8.25 10.86 -15.03
C LEU A 275 7.81 11.25 -13.61
N SER A 276 6.82 12.13 -13.45
CA SER A 276 6.20 12.45 -12.16
C SER A 276 5.45 11.28 -11.51
N SER A 277 5.12 10.22 -12.26
CA SER A 277 4.47 9.02 -11.70
C SER A 277 5.45 8.06 -11.00
N VAL A 278 6.77 8.30 -11.13
CA VAL A 278 7.83 7.47 -10.55
C VAL A 278 7.94 7.70 -9.04
N SER A 279 7.59 6.68 -8.25
CA SER A 279 7.47 6.72 -6.79
C SER A 279 8.70 6.17 -6.04
N TYR A 280 8.79 6.36 -4.73
CA TYR A 280 9.73 5.64 -3.86
C TYR A 280 9.05 5.23 -2.56
N TYR A 281 8.91 3.92 -2.35
CA TYR A 281 8.33 3.34 -1.14
C TYR A 281 9.41 2.69 -0.25
N TYR A 282 9.15 2.68 1.05
CA TYR A 282 9.97 1.99 2.04
C TYR A 282 9.05 1.52 3.16
N GLY A 283 9.17 0.26 3.56
CA GLY A 283 8.32 -0.33 4.60
C GLY A 283 8.95 -1.55 5.28
N ASN A 284 8.15 -2.30 6.03
CA ASN A 284 8.59 -3.47 6.80
C ASN A 284 9.20 -4.59 5.94
N LEU A 285 8.94 -4.57 4.63
CA LEU A 285 9.45 -5.51 3.62
C LEU A 285 10.82 -5.10 3.05
N GLY A 286 11.30 -3.90 3.36
CA GLY A 286 12.53 -3.30 2.81
C GLY A 286 12.25 -2.04 2.00
N ALA A 287 13.27 -1.57 1.26
CA ALA A 287 13.11 -0.53 0.26
C ALA A 287 12.42 -1.10 -0.99
N ILE A 288 11.30 -0.49 -1.39
CA ILE A 288 10.54 -0.84 -2.59
C ILE A 288 10.52 0.41 -3.48
N GLY A 289 11.57 0.58 -4.28
CA GLY A 289 11.68 1.71 -5.20
C GLY A 289 10.73 1.60 -6.40
N TYR A 290 10.30 2.75 -6.92
CA TYR A 290 10.01 3.00 -8.32
C TYR A 290 9.07 1.99 -9.01
N TYR A 291 7.79 2.06 -8.67
CA TYR A 291 6.74 2.44 -9.63
C TYR A 291 5.41 2.71 -8.89
N ASN A 292 4.47 3.42 -9.51
CA ASN A 292 3.12 3.61 -8.96
C ASN A 292 2.44 2.25 -8.69
N SER A 293 1.52 2.20 -7.71
CA SER A 293 1.01 0.99 -7.03
C SER A 293 0.05 0.12 -7.88
N SER A 294 0.46 -0.27 -9.08
CA SER A 294 -0.24 -1.21 -9.97
C SER A 294 0.78 -2.12 -10.64
N SER A 295 0.30 -3.29 -11.10
CA SER A 295 1.05 -4.33 -11.80
C SER A 295 2.13 -3.80 -12.76
N ILE A 296 3.31 -4.43 -12.76
CA ILE A 296 4.37 -4.10 -13.74
C ILE A 296 3.94 -4.38 -15.19
N ASP A 297 2.97 -5.28 -15.40
CA ASP A 297 2.42 -5.58 -16.73
C ASP A 297 1.62 -4.39 -17.28
N ASP A 298 0.83 -3.72 -16.43
CA ASP A 298 -0.05 -2.61 -16.83
C ASP A 298 0.76 -1.40 -17.36
N HIS A 299 2.04 -1.33 -16.98
CA HIS A 299 2.93 -0.20 -17.26
C HIS A 299 4.02 -0.50 -18.30
N LEU A 300 3.98 -1.64 -19.00
CA LEU A 300 5.04 -1.98 -19.97
C LEU A 300 5.33 -0.87 -20.97
N PHE A 301 4.30 -0.36 -21.66
CA PHE A 301 4.47 0.67 -22.69
C PHE A 301 5.02 1.98 -22.11
N SER A 302 4.64 2.29 -20.87
CA SER A 302 5.16 3.40 -20.09
C SER A 302 6.66 3.21 -19.78
N LEU A 303 7.05 2.02 -19.31
CA LEU A 303 8.45 1.67 -19.04
C LEU A 303 9.31 1.63 -20.31
N LEU A 304 8.76 1.17 -21.44
CA LEU A 304 9.43 1.20 -22.75
C LEU A 304 9.62 2.62 -23.28
N THR A 305 8.69 3.53 -22.98
CA THR A 305 8.81 4.96 -23.32
C THR A 305 9.89 5.61 -22.45
N LEU A 306 9.88 5.30 -21.14
CA LEU A 306 10.91 5.77 -20.21
C LEU A 306 12.30 5.22 -20.54
N SER A 307 12.45 3.99 -21.04
CA SER A 307 13.77 3.42 -21.37
C SER A 307 14.51 4.18 -22.46
N HIS A 308 13.76 4.75 -23.41
CA HIS A 308 14.31 5.59 -24.48
C HIS A 308 14.73 6.97 -23.98
N PHE A 309 14.13 7.48 -22.89
CA PHE A 309 14.43 8.81 -22.36
C PHE A 309 15.41 8.81 -21.18
N ASP A 310 15.20 7.98 -20.16
CA ASP A 310 16.04 7.92 -18.96
C ASP A 310 16.25 6.46 -18.52
N ILE A 311 17.30 5.88 -19.08
CA ILE A 311 17.62 4.47 -18.86
C ILE A 311 18.03 4.16 -17.43
N ASP A 312 18.58 5.14 -16.69
CA ASP A 312 19.01 4.94 -15.31
C ASP A 312 17.81 4.83 -14.36
N ILE A 313 16.71 5.54 -14.64
CA ILE A 313 15.42 5.31 -13.97
C ILE A 313 14.95 3.87 -14.22
N ILE A 314 15.05 3.36 -15.47
CA ILE A 314 14.62 1.99 -15.78
C ILE A 314 15.51 0.92 -15.16
N LYS A 315 16.84 1.10 -15.13
CA LYS A 315 17.73 0.20 -14.38
C LYS A 315 17.30 0.13 -12.91
N GLN A 316 16.98 1.28 -12.28
CA GLN A 316 16.53 1.34 -10.88
C GLN A 316 15.17 0.67 -10.66
N ILE A 317 14.19 0.87 -11.56
CA ILE A 317 12.89 0.19 -11.52
C ILE A 317 13.08 -1.32 -11.57
N ILE A 318 13.81 -1.84 -12.58
CA ILE A 318 14.05 -3.28 -12.75
C ILE A 318 14.73 -3.87 -11.51
N ARG A 319 15.78 -3.21 -11.00
CA ARG A 319 16.51 -3.64 -9.80
C ARG A 319 15.64 -3.67 -8.56
N SER A 320 14.70 -2.73 -8.43
CA SER A 320 13.75 -2.71 -7.31
C SER A 320 12.80 -3.90 -7.36
N TRP A 321 12.17 -4.14 -8.51
CA TRP A 321 11.26 -5.28 -8.70
C TRP A 321 11.98 -6.63 -8.55
N LEU A 322 13.17 -6.80 -9.12
CA LEU A 322 13.98 -8.00 -8.87
C LEU A 322 14.39 -8.11 -7.38
N GLY A 323 14.68 -6.98 -6.73
CA GLY A 323 15.04 -6.92 -5.30
C GLY A 323 13.94 -7.39 -4.35
N ILE A 324 12.67 -7.38 -4.75
CA ILE A 324 11.53 -7.90 -3.98
C ILE A 324 11.08 -9.31 -4.42
N MET A 325 11.76 -9.92 -5.39
CA MET A 325 11.54 -11.32 -5.80
C MET A 325 11.86 -12.26 -4.64
N ASN A 326 10.94 -13.16 -4.30
CA ASN A 326 11.15 -14.11 -3.20
C ASN A 326 12.11 -15.26 -3.58
N LYS A 327 12.49 -16.09 -2.60
CA LYS A 327 13.42 -17.22 -2.78
C LYS A 327 13.01 -18.26 -3.84
N LEU A 328 11.74 -18.27 -4.26
CA LEU A 328 11.22 -19.18 -5.29
C LEU A 328 11.32 -18.58 -6.71
N GLY A 329 11.86 -17.36 -6.85
CA GLY A 329 11.92 -16.65 -8.14
C GLY A 329 10.61 -15.98 -8.53
N VAL A 330 9.67 -15.82 -7.59
CA VAL A 330 8.35 -15.23 -7.85
C VAL A 330 8.35 -13.75 -7.49
N LEU A 331 7.96 -12.91 -8.44
CA LEU A 331 7.70 -11.48 -8.26
C LEU A 331 6.29 -11.26 -7.69
N PRO A 332 6.09 -10.21 -6.89
CA PRO A 332 4.75 -9.83 -6.44
C PRO A 332 3.90 -9.33 -7.61
N THR A 333 2.63 -9.69 -7.58
CA THR A 333 1.56 -9.32 -8.53
C THR A 333 1.14 -7.86 -8.36
N GLU A 334 1.11 -7.38 -7.11
CA GLU A 334 0.69 -6.04 -6.76
C GLU A 334 1.51 -5.52 -5.58
N LEU A 335 1.94 -4.26 -5.69
CA LEU A 335 2.61 -3.52 -4.63
C LEU A 335 1.60 -2.67 -3.87
N GLN A 336 0.93 -3.27 -2.89
CA GLN A 336 0.21 -2.52 -1.87
C GLN A 336 1.17 -2.13 -0.75
N GLN A 337 0.98 -0.94 -0.17
CA GLN A 337 1.96 -0.22 0.65
C GLN A 337 2.47 -1.00 1.89
N GLU A 338 1.71 -2.01 2.34
CA GLU A 338 2.08 -2.90 3.46
C GLU A 338 2.04 -4.40 3.12
N THR A 339 1.57 -4.80 1.93
CA THR A 339 1.36 -6.22 1.56
C THR A 339 1.76 -6.52 0.13
N LEU A 340 2.61 -7.54 -0.04
CA LEU A 340 2.91 -8.16 -1.32
C LEU A 340 1.85 -9.22 -1.62
N ASP A 341 1.13 -9.08 -2.72
CA ASP A 341 0.36 -10.20 -3.25
C ASP A 341 1.25 -11.06 -4.17
N PHE A 342 1.24 -12.37 -3.97
CA PHE A 342 1.95 -13.36 -4.77
C PHE A 342 0.98 -14.42 -5.34
N ARG A 343 -0.34 -14.22 -5.22
CA ARG A 343 -1.35 -15.25 -5.47
C ARG A 343 -1.55 -15.60 -6.95
N ILE A 344 -1.10 -14.75 -7.89
CA ILE A 344 -1.26 -14.95 -9.33
C ILE A 344 0.04 -14.61 -10.05
N SER A 345 0.56 -15.55 -10.85
CA SER A 345 1.68 -15.26 -11.75
C SER A 345 1.20 -14.31 -12.85
N GLN A 346 1.81 -13.14 -12.90
CA GLN A 346 1.66 -12.17 -13.99
C GLN A 346 2.48 -12.59 -15.22
N ALA A 347 2.35 -11.82 -16.30
CA ALA A 347 3.26 -11.95 -17.42
C ALA A 347 4.69 -11.55 -16.95
N PRO A 348 5.75 -12.17 -17.47
CA PRO A 348 7.13 -11.84 -17.10
C PRO A 348 7.59 -10.57 -17.84
N THR A 349 6.81 -9.50 -17.76
CA THR A 349 6.92 -8.31 -18.60
C THR A 349 8.19 -7.50 -18.29
N ILE A 350 8.66 -7.57 -17.03
CA ILE A 350 9.98 -7.12 -16.63
C ILE A 350 11.11 -7.84 -17.40
N PHE A 351 10.96 -9.13 -17.74
CA PHE A 351 11.96 -9.88 -18.49
C PHE A 351 11.95 -9.53 -19.98
N TYR A 352 10.81 -9.12 -20.54
CA TYR A 352 10.76 -8.50 -21.86
C TYR A 352 11.50 -7.16 -21.88
N LEU A 353 11.27 -6.30 -20.88
CA LEU A 353 11.98 -5.02 -20.74
C LEU A 353 13.49 -5.23 -20.55
N ILE A 354 13.90 -6.16 -19.69
CA ILE A 354 15.28 -6.63 -19.55
C ILE A 354 15.82 -7.07 -20.92
N ASN A 355 15.13 -7.96 -21.64
CA ASN A 355 15.63 -8.44 -22.93
C ASN A 355 15.83 -7.29 -23.93
N LYS A 356 14.86 -6.39 -24.06
CA LYS A 356 14.98 -5.22 -24.95
C LYS A 356 16.16 -4.32 -24.58
N LEU A 357 16.49 -4.19 -23.29
CA LEU A 357 17.70 -3.46 -22.86
C LEU A 357 19.00 -4.22 -23.20
N PHE A 358 18.97 -5.55 -23.35
CA PHE A 358 20.16 -6.37 -23.61
C PHE A 358 20.34 -6.79 -25.08
N THR A 359 19.36 -6.57 -25.95
CA THR A 359 19.40 -6.92 -27.38
C THR A 359 19.21 -5.69 -28.26
N GLU A 360 20.18 -5.38 -29.11
CA GLU A 360 20.13 -4.30 -30.12
C GLU A 360 19.14 -4.57 -31.28
N GLU A 361 18.32 -5.62 -31.21
CA GLU A 361 17.40 -6.01 -32.29
C GLU A 361 16.04 -5.29 -32.17
N GLU A 362 15.71 -4.47 -33.17
CA GLU A 362 14.38 -3.89 -33.36
C GLU A 362 13.34 -4.96 -33.71
N TYR A 363 12.76 -5.60 -32.70
CA TYR A 363 11.61 -6.49 -32.89
C TYR A 363 10.34 -5.69 -33.22
N PHE A 364 10.16 -5.38 -34.52
CA PHE A 364 8.87 -4.96 -35.05
C PHE A 364 7.81 -6.04 -34.77
N VAL A 365 6.79 -5.70 -33.98
CA VAL A 365 5.62 -6.55 -33.75
C VAL A 365 4.70 -6.48 -34.99
N ASN A 366 5.19 -6.99 -36.12
CA ASN A 366 4.49 -6.95 -37.41
C ASN A 366 3.32 -7.93 -37.52
N GLU A 367 3.18 -8.88 -36.58
CA GLU A 367 2.08 -9.84 -36.56
C GLU A 367 1.54 -10.06 -35.15
N SER A 368 0.22 -10.29 -35.05
CA SER A 368 -0.51 -10.61 -33.82
C SER A 368 0.01 -11.84 -33.06
N PHE A 369 0.91 -12.61 -33.69
CA PHE A 369 1.58 -13.79 -33.13
C PHE A 369 2.92 -13.50 -32.44
N GLY A 370 3.43 -12.26 -32.45
CA GLY A 370 4.67 -11.89 -31.75
C GLY A 370 4.67 -12.26 -30.26
N TYR A 371 3.53 -12.10 -29.59
CA TYR A 371 3.30 -12.53 -28.21
C TYR A 371 3.50 -14.04 -27.99
N ASN A 372 3.19 -14.88 -28.98
CA ASN A 372 3.29 -16.34 -28.86
C ASN A 372 4.74 -16.86 -28.98
N SER A 373 5.66 -16.09 -29.57
CA SER A 373 7.09 -16.42 -29.59
C SER A 373 7.82 -16.03 -28.31
N LEU A 374 7.21 -15.18 -27.48
CA LEU A 374 7.72 -14.92 -26.13
C LEU A 374 7.48 -16.14 -25.22
N TYR A 375 6.37 -16.85 -25.38
CA TYR A 375 5.96 -17.95 -24.49
C TYR A 375 7.03 -19.06 -24.29
N PRO A 376 7.75 -19.55 -25.33
CA PRO A 376 8.85 -20.51 -25.15
C PRO A 376 10.11 -19.92 -24.48
N MET A 377 10.33 -18.61 -24.60
CA MET A 377 11.40 -17.90 -23.87
C MET A 377 11.00 -17.68 -22.41
N MET A 378 9.73 -17.36 -22.14
CA MET A 378 9.15 -17.26 -20.81
C MET A 378 9.15 -18.59 -20.06
N LEU A 379 8.97 -19.72 -20.75
CA LEU A 379 9.10 -21.06 -20.18
C LEU A 379 10.55 -21.45 -19.83
N LYS A 380 11.55 -20.73 -20.37
CA LYS A 380 12.90 -20.68 -19.81
C LYS A 380 12.98 -19.58 -18.75
N LEU A 381 12.11 -19.68 -17.72
CA LEU A 381 12.30 -18.95 -16.47
C LEU A 381 13.74 -19.14 -16.02
N LEU A 382 14.54 -18.08 -16.06
CA LEU A 382 15.95 -18.12 -15.70
C LEU A 382 16.04 -18.67 -14.27
N PRO A 383 16.64 -19.85 -14.05
CA PRO A 383 16.80 -20.35 -12.71
C PRO A 383 17.50 -19.30 -11.86
N VAL A 384 17.04 -19.16 -10.62
CA VAL A 384 17.58 -18.21 -9.62
C VAL A 384 19.12 -18.28 -9.51
N ASN A 385 19.67 -19.47 -9.73
CA ASN A 385 21.10 -19.79 -9.69
C ASN A 385 21.76 -19.84 -11.09
N SER A 386 21.15 -19.26 -12.12
CA SER A 386 21.67 -19.30 -13.49
C SER A 386 22.73 -18.23 -13.74
N LEU A 387 23.80 -18.64 -14.44
CA LEU A 387 24.88 -17.75 -14.86
C LEU A 387 24.37 -16.56 -15.69
N GLN A 388 23.34 -16.78 -16.50
CA GLN A 388 22.71 -15.74 -17.33
C GLN A 388 22.03 -14.65 -16.49
N LEU A 389 21.39 -15.00 -15.37
CA LEU A 389 20.77 -14.04 -14.46
C LEU A 389 21.82 -13.19 -13.72
N ASN A 390 22.91 -13.81 -13.26
CA ASN A 390 24.03 -13.07 -12.66
C ASN A 390 24.67 -12.09 -13.65
N ASN A 391 24.95 -12.54 -14.88
CA ASN A 391 25.50 -11.68 -15.93
C ASN A 391 24.57 -10.49 -16.28
N ILE A 392 23.26 -10.67 -16.18
CA ILE A 392 22.28 -9.58 -16.35
C ILE A 392 22.41 -8.55 -15.22
N LEU A 393 22.51 -9.01 -13.96
CA LEU A 393 22.61 -8.15 -12.79
C LEU A 393 23.92 -7.36 -12.75
N GLU A 394 25.05 -8.00 -13.05
CA GLU A 394 26.37 -7.35 -13.19
C GLU A 394 26.35 -6.26 -14.27
N LYS A 395 25.68 -6.50 -15.42
CA LYS A 395 25.52 -5.46 -16.45
C LYS A 395 24.55 -4.33 -16.05
N LEU A 396 23.61 -4.58 -15.15
CA LEU A 396 22.80 -3.50 -14.56
C LEU A 396 23.61 -2.66 -13.56
N GLU A 397 24.71 -3.19 -13.02
CA GLU A 397 25.66 -2.48 -12.15
C GLU A 397 26.64 -1.57 -12.89
N ASP A 398 26.98 -1.86 -14.14
CA ASP A 398 27.87 -0.99 -14.90
C ASP A 398 27.17 0.32 -15.38
N SER A 399 27.64 1.44 -14.84
CA SER A 399 27.21 2.80 -15.21
C SER A 399 27.70 3.24 -16.60
N LYS A 400 28.70 2.55 -17.17
CA LYS A 400 29.24 2.83 -18.51
C LYS A 400 28.50 2.10 -19.62
N VAL A 401 27.74 1.05 -19.29
CA VAL A 401 26.89 0.38 -20.28
C VAL A 401 25.68 1.26 -20.55
N ARG A 402 25.83 2.10 -21.58
CA ARG A 402 24.71 2.67 -22.33
C ARG A 402 24.18 1.57 -23.25
N PHE A 403 22.96 1.15 -23.01
CA PHE A 403 22.22 0.35 -23.96
C PHE A 403 21.63 1.33 -24.98
N ASN A 404 21.95 1.13 -26.26
CA ASN A 404 21.49 1.97 -27.36
C ASN A 404 20.11 1.50 -27.85
#